data_AF-A0A1C2AJE9-F1
#
_entry.id   AF-A0A1C2AJE9-F1
#
_cell.length_a   1.000
_cell.length_b   1.000
_cell.length_c   1.000
_cell.angle_alpha   90.00
_cell.angle_beta   90.00
_cell.angle_gamma   90.00
#
_symmetry.space_group_name_H-M   'P 1'
#
loop_
_entity.id
_entity.type
_entity.pdbx_description
1 polymer ?
#
loop_
_entity_poly.entity_id
_entity_poly.type
_entity_poly.pdbx_seq_one_letter_code
_entity_poly.pdbx_strand_id
1 'polypeptide(L)'
;METDKSRPFVLYVAEIIYQKIYEIKIKNPNLTNIQAFEIFIASDDYNEISSGNFHDKWFKELESNDYVDKSTKKKINQETIRLLQIQKDTMIKQLMKIPKLYYAKSHFPLELSQRAFDHLWRVCESYELWCKETKQNGLILLNLTE
;
A
#
# COMPACT_ATOMS: atom_id res chain seq x y z
N MET A 1 3.65 -14.47 26.50
CA MET A 1 4.50 -13.84 25.47
C MET A 1 3.78 -12.56 25.04
N GLU A 2 4.31 -11.38 25.35
CA GLU A 2 3.74 -10.14 24.82
C GLU A 2 3.95 -10.14 23.30
N THR A 3 2.87 -9.93 22.54
CA THR A 3 2.96 -9.77 21.09
C THR A 3 3.57 -8.39 20.81
N ASP A 4 4.71 -8.33 20.11
CA ASP A 4 5.28 -7.06 19.65
C ASP A 4 4.25 -6.35 18.78
N LYS A 5 3.77 -5.20 19.26
CA LYS A 5 2.78 -4.37 18.56
C LYS A 5 3.42 -3.44 17.54
N SER A 6 4.75 -3.42 17.44
CA SER A 6 5.43 -2.60 16.45
C SER A 6 5.15 -3.15 15.05
N ARG A 7 4.74 -2.26 14.16
CA ARG A 7 4.40 -2.62 12.80
C ARG A 7 5.64 -3.08 12.04
N PRO A 8 5.62 -4.27 11.41
CA PRO A 8 6.67 -4.69 10.49
C PRO A 8 6.92 -3.65 9.40
N PHE A 9 8.19 -3.42 9.04
CA PHE A 9 8.54 -2.44 8.00
C PHE A 9 7.90 -2.73 6.64
N VAL A 10 7.68 -4.01 6.33
CA VAL A 10 7.00 -4.47 5.11
C VAL A 10 5.52 -4.03 5.03
N LEU A 11 4.91 -3.65 6.15
CA LEU A 11 3.53 -3.14 6.17
C LEU A 11 3.48 -1.61 6.08
N TYR A 12 4.62 -0.90 5.94
CA TYR A 12 4.61 0.56 5.89
C TYR A 12 3.79 1.11 4.74
N VAL A 13 4.08 0.65 3.53
CA VAL A 13 3.38 1.11 2.33
C VAL A 13 1.92 0.65 2.37
N ALA A 14 1.65 -0.54 2.94
CA ALA A 14 0.29 -1.05 3.12
C ALA A 14 -0.54 -0.12 4.00
N GLU A 15 -0.01 0.32 5.14
CA GLU A 15 -0.68 1.30 6.00
C GLU A 15 -0.93 2.63 5.28
N ILE A 16 0.05 3.14 4.54
CA ILE A 16 -0.12 4.40 3.80
C ILE A 16 -1.26 4.28 2.79
N ILE A 17 -1.29 3.21 1.99
CA ILE A 17 -2.38 2.95 1.03
C ILE A 17 -3.72 2.86 1.76
N TYR A 18 -3.76 2.09 2.85
CA TYR A 18 -4.96 1.89 3.67
C TYR A 18 -5.53 3.21 4.18
N GLN A 19 -4.69 4.06 4.76
CA GLN A 19 -5.10 5.37 5.29
C GLN A 19 -5.61 6.28 4.17
N LYS A 20 -4.94 6.32 3.00
CA LYS A 20 -5.39 7.13 1.86
C LYS A 20 -6.76 6.71 1.34
N ILE A 21 -7.03 5.41 1.28
CA ILE A 21 -8.36 4.89 0.90
C ILE A 21 -9.40 5.24 1.95
N TYR A 22 -9.06 5.12 3.23
CA TYR A 22 -9.96 5.50 4.32
C TYR A 22 -10.28 7.01 4.33
N GLU A 23 -9.30 7.87 4.05
CA GLU A 23 -9.50 9.31 3.89
C GLU A 23 -10.52 9.64 2.79
N ILE A 24 -10.46 8.93 1.64
CA ILE A 24 -11.45 9.07 0.57
C ILE A 24 -12.85 8.72 1.08
N LYS A 25 -12.97 7.64 1.88
CA LYS A 25 -14.23 7.18 2.45
C LYS A 25 -14.82 8.15 3.47
N ILE A 26 -13.99 8.72 4.36
CA ILE A 26 -14.46 9.73 5.32
C ILE A 26 -15.00 10.98 4.60
N LYS A 27 -14.30 11.42 3.54
CA LYS A 27 -14.75 12.59 2.75
C LYS A 27 -16.04 12.32 1.98
N ASN A 28 -16.37 11.05 1.73
CA ASN A 28 -17.54 10.64 0.96
C ASN A 28 -18.23 9.43 1.63
N PRO A 29 -18.96 9.63 2.74
CA PRO A 29 -19.45 8.53 3.59
C PRO A 29 -20.37 7.52 2.89
N ASN A 30 -20.99 7.92 1.78
CA ASN A 30 -21.89 7.07 0.99
C ASN A 30 -21.15 6.09 0.07
N LEU A 31 -19.82 6.20 -0.06
CA LEU A 31 -19.05 5.31 -0.92
C LEU A 31 -18.87 3.92 -0.30
N THR A 32 -18.98 2.91 -1.15
CA THR A 32 -18.54 1.56 -0.81
C THR A 32 -17.01 1.50 -0.75
N ASN A 33 -16.45 0.45 -0.14
CA ASN A 33 -15.01 0.22 -0.18
C ASN A 33 -14.51 0.10 -1.63
N ILE A 34 -15.22 -0.65 -2.47
CA ILE A 34 -14.87 -0.82 -3.90
C ILE A 34 -14.72 0.55 -4.58
N GLN A 35 -15.70 1.44 -4.40
CA GLN A 35 -15.65 2.78 -4.99
C GLN A 35 -14.48 3.63 -4.43
N ALA A 36 -14.17 3.52 -3.14
CA ALA A 36 -13.03 4.21 -2.55
C ALA A 36 -11.69 3.74 -3.16
N PHE A 37 -11.55 2.45 -3.43
CA PHE A 37 -10.39 1.89 -4.13
C PHE A 37 -10.30 2.36 -5.60
N GLU A 38 -11.42 2.38 -6.33
CA GLU A 38 -11.47 2.88 -7.70
C GLU A 38 -11.03 4.35 -7.79
N ILE A 39 -11.51 5.20 -6.86
CA ILE A 39 -11.07 6.59 -6.75
C ILE A 39 -9.59 6.69 -6.41
N PHE A 40 -9.09 5.84 -5.50
CA PHE A 40 -7.67 5.81 -5.16
C PHE A 40 -6.81 5.48 -6.39
N ILE A 41 -7.20 4.50 -7.22
CA ILE A 41 -6.47 4.13 -8.45
C ILE A 41 -6.36 5.31 -9.44
N ALA A 42 -7.37 6.18 -9.46
CA ALA A 42 -7.39 7.39 -10.27
C ALA A 42 -6.60 8.57 -9.67
N SER A 43 -6.10 8.45 -8.44
CA SER A 43 -5.41 9.53 -7.71
C SER A 43 -3.93 9.69 -8.05
N ASP A 44 -3.36 10.84 -7.65
CA ASP A 44 -1.93 11.08 -7.73
C ASP A 44 -1.12 10.27 -6.72
N ASP A 45 -1.69 9.95 -5.56
CA ASP A 45 -1.04 9.05 -4.58
C ASP A 45 -0.79 7.67 -5.20
N TYR A 46 -1.77 7.15 -5.96
CA TYR A 46 -1.55 5.93 -6.73
C TYR A 46 -0.46 6.11 -7.79
N ASN A 47 -0.44 7.22 -8.54
CA ASN A 47 0.62 7.49 -9.54
C ASN A 47 2.02 7.45 -8.90
N GLU A 48 2.16 8.06 -7.72
CA GLU A 48 3.41 8.15 -6.98
C GLU A 48 3.89 6.77 -6.47
N ILE A 49 2.97 5.93 -6.01
CA ILE A 49 3.27 4.57 -5.52
C ILE A 49 3.54 3.62 -6.70
N SER A 50 2.64 3.59 -7.69
CA SER A 50 2.72 2.69 -8.85
C SER A 50 3.93 2.94 -9.74
N SER A 51 4.44 4.18 -9.79
CA SER A 51 5.70 4.50 -10.48
C SER A 51 6.96 4.13 -9.71
N GLY A 52 6.86 3.83 -8.41
CA GLY A 52 8.01 3.61 -7.53
C GLY A 52 8.59 4.87 -6.90
N ASN A 53 8.15 6.07 -7.31
CA ASN A 53 8.67 7.35 -6.82
C ASN A 53 8.52 7.51 -5.30
N PHE A 54 7.37 7.09 -4.76
CA PHE A 54 7.14 7.08 -3.31
C PHE A 54 8.22 6.26 -2.57
N HIS A 55 8.49 5.05 -3.08
CA HIS A 55 9.47 4.14 -2.49
C HIS A 55 10.89 4.69 -2.61
N ASP A 56 11.24 5.31 -3.74
CA ASP A 56 12.57 5.91 -3.93
C ASP A 56 12.82 7.09 -2.98
N LYS A 57 11.82 7.93 -2.75
CA LYS A 57 11.89 9.00 -1.75
C LYS A 57 12.08 8.42 -0.35
N TRP A 58 11.26 7.44 0.02
CA TRP A 58 11.35 6.78 1.32
C TRP A 58 12.72 6.12 1.55
N PHE A 59 13.26 5.39 0.56
CA PHE A 59 14.56 4.75 0.68
C PHE A 59 15.71 5.76 0.78
N LYS A 60 15.67 6.87 0.03
CA LYS A 60 16.65 7.96 0.18
C LYS A 60 16.61 8.58 1.58
N GLU A 61 15.42 8.76 2.15
CA GLU A 61 15.29 9.25 3.52
C GLU A 61 15.90 8.28 4.54
N LEU A 62 15.65 6.97 4.39
CA LEU A 62 16.25 5.95 5.24
C LEU A 62 17.78 5.94 5.11
N GLU A 63 18.31 5.98 3.89
CA GLU A 63 19.76 6.02 3.63
C GLU A 63 20.41 7.25 4.27
N SER A 64 19.78 8.42 4.15
CA SER A 64 20.27 9.67 4.75
C SER A 64 20.32 9.65 6.30
N ASN A 65 19.59 8.72 6.91
CA ASN A 65 19.48 8.57 8.37
C ASN A 65 20.08 7.23 8.87
N ASP A 66 21.08 6.68 8.16
CA ASP A 66 21.74 5.40 8.50
C ASP A 66 20.73 4.25 8.74
N TYR A 67 19.67 4.24 7.93
CA TYR A 67 18.57 3.27 7.97
C TYR A 67 17.84 3.21 9.31
N VAL A 68 17.85 4.30 10.08
CA VAL A 68 17.05 4.43 11.30
C VAL A 68 15.67 4.95 10.93
N ASP A 69 14.64 4.16 11.21
CA ASP A 69 13.26 4.58 10.96
C ASP A 69 12.85 5.71 11.91
N LYS A 70 12.29 6.79 11.35
CA LYS A 70 11.97 8.01 12.11
C LYS A 70 10.89 7.77 13.16
N SER A 71 9.95 6.87 12.90
CA SER A 71 8.76 6.62 13.73
C SER A 71 9.06 5.69 14.91
N THR A 72 9.77 4.59 14.66
CA THR A 72 10.08 3.57 15.66
C THR A 72 11.44 3.77 16.32
N LYS A 73 12.31 4.62 15.75
CA LYS A 73 13.72 4.79 16.12
C LYS A 73 14.55 3.50 16.01
N LYS A 74 14.00 2.44 15.38
CA LYS A 74 14.70 1.17 15.18
C LYS A 74 15.56 1.24 13.90
N LYS A 75 16.77 0.71 13.97
CA LYS A 75 17.63 0.53 12.79
C LYS A 75 17.13 -0.65 11.96
N ILE A 76 16.97 -0.43 10.67
CA ILE A 76 16.56 -1.45 9.70
C ILE A 76 17.81 -2.20 9.25
N ASN A 77 17.78 -3.54 9.36
CA ASN A 77 18.89 -4.37 8.90
C ASN A 77 18.89 -4.47 7.36
N GLN A 78 20.06 -4.81 6.80
CA GLN A 78 20.25 -4.88 5.34
C GLN A 78 19.35 -5.91 4.66
N GLU A 79 19.04 -7.03 5.34
CA GLU A 79 18.12 -8.05 4.82
C GLU A 79 16.71 -7.50 4.65
N THR A 80 16.24 -6.71 5.61
CA THR A 80 14.94 -6.03 5.54
C THR A 80 14.94 -4.98 4.44
N ILE A 81 16.02 -4.20 4.27
CA ILE A 81 16.13 -3.24 3.15
C ILE A 81 16.03 -3.96 1.80
N ARG A 82 16.72 -5.09 1.64
CA ARG A 82 16.62 -5.90 0.42
C ARG A 82 15.21 -6.45 0.19
N LEU A 83 14.54 -6.89 1.26
CA LEU A 83 13.15 -7.34 1.19
C LEU A 83 12.21 -6.20 0.75
N LEU A 84 12.40 -4.99 1.27
CA LEU A 84 11.62 -3.81 0.89
C LEU A 84 11.84 -3.42 -0.58
N GLN A 85 13.06 -3.58 -1.12
CA GLN A 85 13.34 -3.36 -2.54
C GLN A 85 12.58 -4.37 -3.42
N ILE A 86 12.59 -5.66 -3.05
CA ILE A 86 11.82 -6.69 -3.76
C ILE A 86 10.31 -6.39 -3.70
N GLN A 87 9.83 -5.92 -2.55
CA GLN A 87 8.44 -5.51 -2.37
C GLN A 87 8.07 -4.32 -3.28
N LYS A 88 8.94 -3.31 -3.39
CA LYS A 88 8.78 -2.19 -4.33
C LYS A 88 8.63 -2.70 -5.76
N ASP A 89 9.55 -3.56 -6.23
CA ASP A 89 9.51 -4.06 -7.61
C ASP A 89 8.25 -4.87 -7.89
N THR A 90 7.77 -5.62 -6.90
CA THR A 90 6.51 -6.36 -6.98
C THR A 90 5.33 -5.40 -7.07
N MET A 91 5.29 -4.36 -6.23
CA MET A 91 4.24 -3.34 -6.23
C MET A 91 4.14 -2.64 -7.59
N ILE A 92 5.26 -2.18 -8.15
CA ILE A 92 5.29 -1.50 -9.46
C ILE A 92 4.74 -2.41 -10.57
N LYS A 93 5.12 -3.69 -10.57
CA LYS A 93 4.64 -4.66 -11.56
C LYS A 93 3.14 -4.91 -11.44
N GLN A 94 2.61 -5.00 -10.22
CA GLN A 94 1.18 -5.25 -9.98
C GLN A 94 0.32 -4.03 -10.25
N LEU A 95 0.85 -2.82 -10.00
CA LEU A 95 0.13 -1.55 -10.16
C LEU A 95 0.41 -0.85 -11.51
N MET A 96 1.05 -1.53 -12.45
CA MET A 96 1.41 -0.97 -13.75
C MET A 96 0.18 -0.40 -14.48
N LYS A 97 0.18 0.91 -14.75
CA LYS A 97 -0.90 1.57 -15.49
C LYS A 97 -0.89 1.18 -16.97
N ILE A 98 -2.09 1.10 -17.55
CA ILE A 98 -2.25 0.97 -19.00
C ILE A 98 -1.83 2.30 -19.66
N PRO A 99 -0.91 2.28 -20.65
CA PRO A 99 -0.62 3.46 -21.45
C PRO A 99 -1.88 3.93 -22.19
N LYS A 100 -2.17 5.24 -22.20
CA LYS A 100 -3.34 5.85 -22.88
C LYS A 100 -3.51 5.42 -24.36
N LEU A 101 -2.49 4.87 -25.00
CA LEU A 101 -2.50 4.42 -26.40
C LEU A 101 -3.21 3.06 -26.63
N TYR A 102 -3.52 2.28 -25.58
CA TYR A 102 -4.16 0.96 -25.70
C TYR A 102 -5.69 0.95 -25.61
N TYR A 103 -6.34 2.12 -25.59
CA TYR A 103 -7.80 2.24 -25.54
C TYR A 103 -8.52 1.73 -26.80
N ALA A 104 -7.81 1.30 -27.84
CA ALA A 104 -8.39 0.74 -29.05
C ALA A 104 -8.41 -0.80 -29.00
N LYS A 105 -9.60 -1.37 -28.73
CA LYS A 105 -10.07 -2.72 -29.15
C LYS A 105 -9.65 -4.01 -28.38
N SER A 106 -9.20 -4.00 -27.12
CA SER A 106 -8.94 -5.28 -26.40
C SER A 106 -9.52 -5.33 -24.97
N HIS A 107 -9.75 -6.53 -24.43
CA HIS A 107 -10.16 -6.77 -23.02
C HIS A 107 -9.01 -6.52 -22.01
N PHE A 108 -7.79 -6.34 -22.51
CA PHE A 108 -6.56 -6.14 -21.75
C PHE A 108 -6.55 -4.94 -20.77
N PRO A 109 -7.19 -3.78 -21.08
CA PRO A 109 -7.28 -2.66 -20.14
C PRO A 109 -8.14 -2.94 -18.90
N LEU A 110 -9.13 -3.82 -18.99
CA LEU A 110 -9.96 -4.20 -17.84
C LEU A 110 -9.19 -5.15 -16.90
N GLU A 111 -8.44 -6.09 -17.46
CA GLU A 111 -7.63 -7.06 -16.69
C GLU A 111 -6.52 -6.38 -15.87
N LEU A 112 -5.83 -5.39 -16.43
CA LEU A 112 -4.79 -4.64 -15.71
C LEU A 112 -5.36 -3.77 -14.58
N SER A 113 -6.53 -3.17 -14.81
CA SER A 113 -7.25 -2.41 -13.77
C SER A 113 -7.71 -3.32 -12.63
N GLN A 114 -8.23 -4.51 -12.96
CA GLN A 114 -8.62 -5.52 -11.98
C GLN A 114 -7.42 -6.05 -11.19
N ARG A 115 -6.28 -6.31 -11.85
CA ARG A 115 -5.05 -6.75 -11.18
C ARG A 115 -4.58 -5.73 -10.13
N ALA A 116 -4.56 -4.46 -10.48
CA ALA A 116 -4.18 -3.40 -9.56
C ALA A 116 -5.14 -3.33 -8.37
N PHE A 117 -6.45 -3.39 -8.64
CA PHE A 117 -7.48 -3.44 -7.61
C PHE A 117 -7.26 -4.63 -6.65
N ASP A 118 -7.15 -5.85 -7.18
CA ASP A 118 -6.97 -7.07 -6.40
C ASP A 118 -5.69 -7.01 -5.55
N HIS A 119 -4.61 -6.45 -6.10
CA HIS A 119 -3.37 -6.31 -5.36
C HIS A 119 -3.51 -5.32 -4.21
N LEU A 120 -4.08 -4.14 -4.45
CA LEU A 120 -4.34 -3.14 -3.41
C LEU A 120 -5.25 -3.70 -2.31
N TRP A 121 -6.28 -4.44 -2.69
CA TRP A 121 -7.22 -5.05 -1.75
C TRP A 121 -6.49 -6.00 -0.80
N ARG A 122 -5.70 -6.94 -1.34
CA ARG A 122 -4.89 -7.87 -0.54
C ARG A 122 -3.86 -7.17 0.35
N VAL A 123 -3.27 -6.07 -0.13
CA VAL A 123 -2.33 -5.26 0.67
C VAL A 123 -3.05 -4.65 1.89
N CYS A 124 -4.26 -4.15 1.70
CA CYS A 124 -5.08 -3.60 2.78
C CYS A 124 -5.58 -4.68 3.75
N GLU A 125 -6.00 -5.84 3.24
CA GLU A 125 -6.36 -7.00 4.06
C GLU A 125 -5.18 -7.47 4.91
N SER A 126 -3.97 -7.53 4.34
CA SER A 126 -2.75 -7.91 5.07
C SER A 126 -2.47 -6.96 6.24
N TYR A 127 -2.73 -5.66 6.07
CA TYR A 127 -2.61 -4.69 7.16
C TYR A 127 -3.66 -4.93 8.25
N GLU A 128 -4.91 -5.17 7.90
CA GLU A 128 -5.96 -5.48 8.89
C GLU A 128 -5.73 -6.80 9.62
N LEU A 129 -5.26 -7.84 8.92
CA LEU A 129 -4.89 -9.12 9.54
C LEU A 129 -3.82 -8.91 10.62
N TRP A 130 -2.76 -8.15 10.31
CA TRP A 130 -1.75 -7.79 11.30
C TRP A 130 -2.34 -7.01 12.49
N CYS A 131 -3.28 -6.09 12.24
CA CYS A 131 -3.99 -5.39 13.32
C CYS A 131 -4.78 -6.36 14.21
N LYS A 132 -5.51 -7.33 13.63
CA LYS A 132 -6.24 -8.37 14.37
C LYS A 132 -5.28 -9.24 15.20
N GLU A 133 -4.21 -9.74 14.58
CA GLU A 133 -3.21 -10.61 15.21
C GLU A 133 -2.50 -9.95 16.40
N THR A 134 -2.21 -8.66 16.29
CA THR A 134 -1.58 -7.86 17.36
C THR A 134 -2.57 -7.25 18.35
N LYS A 135 -3.87 -7.56 18.21
CA LYS A 135 -4.99 -7.05 19.04
C LYS A 135 -5.11 -5.52 19.02
N GLN A 136 -4.84 -4.91 17.87
CA GLN A 136 -4.91 -3.47 17.61
C GLN A 136 -6.16 -3.13 16.77
N ASN A 137 -7.32 -3.65 17.17
CA ASN A 137 -8.58 -3.53 16.41
C ASN A 137 -9.01 -2.08 16.14
N GLY A 138 -8.56 -1.11 16.93
CA GLY A 138 -8.83 0.32 16.69
C GLY A 138 -8.15 0.90 15.44
N LEU A 139 -7.20 0.18 14.85
CA LEU A 139 -6.55 0.54 13.58
C LEU A 139 -7.30 0.00 12.35
N ILE A 140 -8.33 -0.83 12.56
CA ILE A 140 -9.16 -1.40 11.49
C ILE A 140 -10.31 -0.42 11.20
N LEU A 141 -10.30 0.16 10.01
CA LEU A 141 -11.15 1.29 9.60
C LEU A 141 -12.04 0.96 8.38
N LEU A 142 -11.57 0.08 7.49
CA LEU A 142 -12.25 -0.31 6.25
C LEU A 142 -13.05 -1.62 6.41
N ASN A 143 -12.71 -2.48 7.37
CA ASN A 143 -13.33 -3.79 7.63
C ASN A 143 -13.35 -4.67 6.37
N LEU A 144 -12.18 -4.88 5.77
CA LEU A 144 -11.98 -5.70 4.58
C LEU A 144 -11.82 -7.18 4.91
N THR A 145 -11.24 -7.45 6.07
CA THR A 145 -11.08 -8.80 6.61
C THR A 145 -12.34 -9.13 7.41
N GLU A 146 -13.17 -10.03 6.92
CA GLU A 146 -14.24 -10.65 7.73
C GLU A 146 -13.62 -11.58 8.79
#